data_AF-A0A8S2UK01-F1
#
_entry.id   AF-A0A8S2UK01-F1
#
_cell.length_a   1.000
_cell.length_b   1.000
_cell.length_c   1.000
_cell.angle_alpha   90.00
_cell.angle_beta   90.00
_cell.angle_gamma   90.00
#
_symmetry.space_group_name_H-M   'P 1'
#
loop_
_entity.id
_entity.type
_entity.pdbx_description
1 polymer ?
#
loop_
_entity_poly.entity_id
_entity_poly.type
_entity_poly.pdbx_seq_one_letter_code
_entity_poly.pdbx_strand_id
1 'polypeptide(L)'
;LGSNSSNKNDLKYPLHWLRNVHLRRYNLRASALEFFLIDQTNFLLNFDKNTRRQIYQKLISLRLPNMKSVLSSTITPSEILRESCITEKWINRELSNFDYLMMLNTIAGRTFNDLNQYPVFPWVIKDYTSDNLNLDNPETFRDLSKPIGIQNPTHMAEVKS
;
A
#
# COMPACT_ATOMS: atom_id res chain seq x y z
N LEU A 1 35.12 -25.90 23.85
CA LEU A 1 33.72 -26.14 23.47
C LEU A 1 32.91 -24.92 23.86
N GLY A 2 32.48 -24.14 22.87
CA GLY A 2 31.82 -22.86 23.10
C GLY A 2 31.97 -21.93 21.89
N SER A 3 31.70 -22.47 20.70
CA SER A 3 31.55 -21.69 19.49
C SER A 3 30.33 -20.78 19.67
N ASN A 4 30.55 -19.49 19.90
CA ASN A 4 29.52 -18.47 19.73
C ASN A 4 29.21 -18.36 18.23
N SER A 5 28.30 -19.22 17.77
CA SER A 5 27.56 -19.04 16.54
C SER A 5 26.60 -17.87 16.74
N SER A 6 27.11 -16.65 16.55
CA SER A 6 26.28 -15.45 16.45
C SER A 6 25.35 -15.62 15.25
N ASN A 7 24.09 -15.92 15.55
CA ASN A 7 23.01 -16.13 14.61
C ASN A 7 22.79 -14.91 13.69
N LYS A 8 22.33 -15.20 12.47
CA LYS A 8 21.95 -14.27 11.38
C LYS A 8 21.29 -12.96 11.86
N ASN A 9 22.00 -11.85 11.62
CA ASN A 9 21.54 -10.46 11.39
C ASN A 9 20.32 -9.95 12.18
N ASP A 10 20.55 -9.51 13.43
CA ASP A 10 19.62 -8.60 14.10
C ASP A 10 19.53 -7.27 13.35
N LEU A 11 18.32 -6.86 12.96
CA LEU A 11 18.06 -5.53 12.40
C LEU A 11 17.85 -4.52 13.53
N LYS A 12 18.62 -3.44 13.54
CA LYS A 12 18.54 -2.37 14.54
C LYS A 12 18.47 -1.02 13.85
N TYR A 13 17.40 -0.26 14.11
CA TYR A 13 17.19 1.07 13.54
C TYR A 13 17.05 2.12 14.66
N PRO A 14 17.72 3.28 14.55
CA PRO A 14 17.52 4.38 15.49
C PRO A 14 16.08 4.90 15.44
N LEU A 15 15.47 5.21 16.60
CA LEU A 15 14.07 5.67 16.62
C LEU A 15 13.86 6.97 15.84
N HIS A 16 14.86 7.86 15.75
CA HIS A 16 14.74 9.08 14.96
C HIS A 16 14.66 8.81 13.44
N TRP A 17 14.96 7.59 12.98
CA TRP A 17 14.73 7.21 11.56
C TRP A 17 13.27 6.92 11.27
N LEU A 18 12.45 6.70 12.29
CA LEU A 18 11.04 6.37 12.12
C LEU A 18 10.28 7.60 11.61
N ARG A 19 9.73 7.48 10.41
CA ARG A 19 9.03 8.55 9.69
C ARG A 19 7.52 8.40 9.78
N ASN A 20 7.01 7.18 9.63
CA ASN A 20 5.59 6.87 9.75
C ASN A 20 5.38 5.49 10.37
N VAL A 21 4.26 5.32 11.08
CA VAL A 21 3.78 4.03 11.56
C VAL A 21 2.32 3.90 11.14
N HIS A 22 2.02 2.89 10.34
CA HIS A 22 0.67 2.63 9.87
C HIS A 22 0.09 1.40 10.57
N LEU A 23 -1.18 1.51 10.94
CA LEU A 23 -1.96 0.38 11.43
C LEU A 23 -2.37 -0.50 10.25
N ARG A 24 -2.08 -1.79 10.34
CA ARG A 24 -2.34 -2.74 9.26
C ARG A 24 -3.16 -3.94 9.72
N ARG A 25 -3.75 -4.60 8.73
CA ARG A 25 -4.37 -5.90 8.91
C ARG A 25 -3.36 -6.98 8.50
N TYR A 26 -3.35 -8.09 9.22
CA TYR A 26 -2.66 -9.32 8.82
C TYR A 26 -3.66 -10.45 8.94
N ASN A 27 -3.83 -11.24 7.87
CA ASN A 27 -4.92 -12.22 7.76
C ASN A 27 -6.30 -11.62 8.14
N LEU A 28 -6.58 -10.42 7.60
CA LEU A 28 -7.80 -9.64 7.86
C LEU A 28 -8.01 -9.18 9.32
N ARG A 29 -7.06 -9.41 10.23
CA ARG A 29 -7.12 -8.97 11.63
C ARG A 29 -6.31 -7.70 11.82
N ALA A 30 -6.87 -6.70 12.50
CA ALA A 30 -6.18 -5.43 12.80
C ALA A 30 -5.10 -5.59 13.90
N SER A 31 -4.07 -6.37 13.60
CA SER A 31 -3.06 -6.86 14.54
C SER A 31 -1.62 -6.52 14.14
N ALA A 32 -1.42 -5.83 13.02
CA ALA A 32 -0.10 -5.49 12.52
C ALA A 32 0.21 -3.99 12.54
N LEU A 33 1.50 -3.68 12.54
CA LEU A 33 2.05 -2.34 12.32
C LEU A 33 3.03 -2.39 11.16
N GLU A 34 2.97 -1.38 10.31
CA GLU A 34 3.96 -1.15 9.26
C GLU A 34 4.76 0.09 9.59
N PHE A 35 6.08 -0.06 9.59
CA PHE A 35 7.03 0.98 9.94
C PHE A 35 7.66 1.49 8.65
N PHE A 36 7.73 2.80 8.50
CA PHE A 36 8.38 3.46 7.38
C PHE A 36 9.50 4.34 7.91
N LEU A 37 10.70 4.14 7.38
CA LEU A 37 11.88 4.89 7.74
C LEU A 37 12.13 6.06 6.77
N ILE A 38 13.02 6.96 7.16
CA ILE A 38 13.42 8.12 6.36
C ILE A 38 14.08 7.74 5.02
N ASP A 39 14.77 6.60 4.96
CA ASP A 39 15.48 6.06 3.80
C ASP A 39 14.58 5.23 2.86
N GLN A 40 13.26 5.24 3.10
CA GLN A 40 12.25 4.47 2.37
C GLN A 40 12.21 2.97 2.70
N THR A 41 13.12 2.49 3.55
CA THR A 41 13.01 1.15 4.12
C THR A 41 11.69 1.03 4.89
N ASN A 42 11.01 -0.08 4.72
CA ASN A 42 9.77 -0.36 5.44
C ASN A 42 9.68 -1.84 5.80
N PHE A 43 8.95 -2.14 6.87
CA PHE A 43 8.72 -3.50 7.33
C PHE A 43 7.38 -3.63 8.04
N LEU A 44 6.74 -4.78 7.83
CA LEU A 44 5.47 -5.15 8.43
C LEU A 44 5.71 -6.15 9.57
N LEU A 45 5.18 -5.85 10.75
CA LEU A 45 5.24 -6.75 11.91
C LEU A 45 3.83 -7.04 12.41
N ASN A 46 3.53 -8.32 12.59
CA ASN A 46 2.27 -8.77 13.18
C ASN A 46 2.45 -9.08 14.68
N PHE A 47 1.44 -8.74 15.47
CA PHE A 47 1.42 -8.93 16.92
C PHE A 47 0.07 -9.54 17.34
N ASP A 48 -0.14 -9.76 18.65
CA ASP A 48 -1.50 -9.81 19.18
C ASP A 48 -2.10 -8.39 19.29
N LYS A 49 -3.43 -8.32 19.38
CA LYS A 49 -4.16 -7.03 19.36
C LYS A 49 -3.81 -6.11 20.52
N ASN A 50 -3.51 -6.66 21.70
CA ASN A 50 -3.21 -5.87 22.89
C ASN A 50 -1.80 -5.30 22.83
N THR A 51 -0.81 -6.14 22.50
CA THR A 51 0.59 -5.72 22.32
C THR A 51 0.70 -4.68 21.21
N ARG A 52 0.04 -4.92 20.06
CA ARG A 52 -0.01 -3.93 18.97
C ARG A 52 -0.47 -2.56 19.45
N ARG A 53 -1.55 -2.52 20.25
CA ARG A 53 -2.10 -1.28 20.79
C ARG A 53 -1.11 -0.60 21.73
N GLN A 54 -0.49 -1.34 22.64
CA GLN A 54 0.51 -0.81 23.58
C GLN A 54 1.72 -0.23 22.87
N ILE A 55 2.29 -0.97 21.91
CA ILE A 55 3.44 -0.51 21.09
C ILE A 55 3.08 0.78 20.36
N TYR A 56 1.93 0.79 19.67
CA TYR A 56 1.48 1.96 18.93
C TYR A 56 1.33 3.18 19.85
N GLN A 57 0.59 3.05 20.97
CA GLN A 57 0.41 4.13 21.94
C GLN A 57 1.75 4.65 22.48
N LYS A 58 2.69 3.74 22.77
CA LYS A 58 4.03 4.12 23.22
C LYS A 58 4.77 4.92 22.15
N LEU A 59 4.78 4.48 20.90
CA LEU A 59 5.42 5.21 19.80
C LEU A 59 4.85 6.61 19.62
N ILE A 60 3.52 6.77 19.69
CA ILE A 60 2.88 8.10 19.59
C ILE A 60 3.32 9.01 20.72
N SER A 61 3.41 8.47 21.95
CA SER A 61 3.81 9.22 23.13
C SER A 61 5.25 9.76 23.08
N LEU A 62 6.13 9.14 22.26
CA LEU A 62 7.53 9.54 22.17
C LEU A 62 7.75 10.84 21.39
N ARG A 63 6.76 11.34 20.63
CA ARG A 63 6.85 12.59 19.84
C ARG A 63 8.15 12.69 19.03
N LEU A 64 8.46 11.64 18.28
CA LEU A 64 9.71 11.53 17.51
C LEU A 64 9.82 12.64 16.46
N PRO A 65 11.01 13.21 16.23
CA PRO A 65 11.19 14.44 15.45
C PRO A 65 10.81 14.28 13.96
N ASN A 66 11.05 13.09 13.40
CA ASN A 66 10.78 12.81 11.98
C ASN A 66 9.43 12.12 11.76
N MET A 67 8.68 11.83 12.82
CA MET A 67 7.41 11.13 12.72
C MET A 67 6.33 12.12 12.29
N LYS A 68 5.85 12.01 11.06
CA LYS A 68 4.71 12.80 10.59
C LYS A 68 3.48 12.39 11.38
N SER A 69 2.67 13.39 11.76
CA SER A 69 1.47 13.22 12.61
C SER A 69 0.73 11.95 12.22
N VAL A 70 0.58 11.11 13.22
CA VAL A 70 0.15 9.74 13.02
C VAL A 70 -1.33 9.76 12.68
N LEU A 71 -1.65 9.24 11.49
CA LEU A 71 -3.01 8.92 11.09
C LEU A 71 -3.58 8.00 12.18
N SER A 72 -4.43 8.59 13.03
CA SER A 72 -5.01 7.90 14.18
C SER A 72 -5.69 6.61 13.71
N SER A 73 -5.65 5.57 14.55
CA SER A 73 -6.41 4.32 14.38
C SER A 73 -7.90 4.50 14.11
N THR A 74 -8.41 5.72 14.30
CA THR A 74 -9.81 6.08 14.13
C THR A 74 -10.14 6.67 12.76
N ILE A 75 -9.13 7.01 11.94
CA ILE A 75 -9.36 7.63 10.64
C ILE A 75 -9.55 6.52 9.60
N THR A 76 -10.70 6.55 8.93
CA THR A 76 -11.03 5.62 7.84
C THR A 76 -10.18 5.93 6.60
N PRO A 77 -9.90 4.96 5.72
CA PRO A 77 -9.19 5.21 4.47
C PRO A 77 -9.76 6.38 3.64
N SER A 78 -11.09 6.54 3.65
CA SER A 78 -11.78 7.65 2.97
C SER A 78 -11.46 9.02 3.57
N GLU A 79 -11.33 9.11 4.89
CA GLU A 79 -10.93 10.35 5.56
C GLU A 79 -9.45 10.66 5.31
N ILE A 80 -8.57 9.63 5.35
CA ILE A 80 -7.15 9.79 5.00
C ILE A 80 -7.01 10.33 3.57
N LEU A 81 -7.77 9.76 2.62
CA LEU A 81 -7.77 10.21 1.23
C LEU A 81 -8.14 11.68 1.12
N ARG A 82 -9.24 12.09 1.77
CA ARG A 82 -9.72 13.48 1.79
C ARG A 82 -8.71 14.44 2.42
N GLU A 83 -8.10 14.07 3.55
CA GLU A 83 -7.15 14.94 4.26
C GLU A 83 -5.79 15.06 3.56
N SER A 84 -5.41 14.05 2.77
CA SER A 84 -4.12 14.03 2.09
C SER A 84 -4.03 14.94 0.84
N CYS A 85 -5.19 15.38 0.33
CA CYS A 85 -5.34 16.16 -0.90
C CYS A 85 -4.64 15.55 -2.14
N ILE A 86 -4.45 14.22 -2.17
CA ILE A 86 -3.71 13.58 -3.27
C ILE A 86 -4.49 13.56 -4.58
N THR A 87 -5.82 13.57 -4.48
CA THR A 87 -6.71 13.57 -5.64
C THR A 87 -6.60 14.90 -6.38
N GLU A 88 -6.58 16.01 -5.65
CA GLU A 88 -6.43 17.36 -6.19
C GLU A 88 -5.08 17.52 -6.86
N LYS A 89 -4.00 17.04 -6.23
CA LYS A 89 -2.65 17.05 -6.81
C LYS A 89 -2.57 16.23 -8.10
N TRP A 90 -3.21 15.07 -8.15
CA TRP A 90 -3.29 14.25 -9.35
C TRP A 90 -4.08 14.95 -10.46
N ILE A 91 -5.24 15.56 -10.14
CA ILE A 91 -6.04 16.36 -11.09
C ILE A 91 -5.21 17.53 -11.66
N ASN A 92 -4.42 18.19 -10.81
CA ASN A 92 -3.52 19.28 -11.19
C ASN A 92 -2.25 18.82 -11.92
N ARG A 93 -2.08 17.52 -12.17
CA ARG A 93 -0.89 16.91 -12.79
C ARG A 93 0.41 17.09 -11.99
N GLU A 94 0.30 17.34 -10.68
CA GLU A 94 1.43 17.35 -9.75
C GLU A 94 1.86 15.92 -9.36
N LEU A 95 0.98 14.93 -9.58
CA LEU A 95 1.25 13.52 -9.40
C LEU A 95 0.99 12.76 -10.70
N SER A 96 1.86 11.79 -11.02
CA SER A 96 1.61 10.86 -12.11
C SER A 96 0.48 9.89 -11.76
N ASN A 97 -0.10 9.23 -12.77
CA ASN A 97 -1.06 8.14 -12.54
C ASN A 97 -0.46 7.03 -11.65
N PHE A 98 0.82 6.72 -11.83
CA PHE A 98 1.52 5.71 -11.03
C PHE A 98 1.60 6.13 -9.57
N ASP A 99 2.04 7.37 -9.29
CA ASP A 99 2.16 7.87 -7.92
C ASP A 99 0.80 7.92 -7.23
N TYR A 100 -0.22 8.43 -7.92
CA TYR A 100 -1.57 8.49 -7.38
C TYR A 100 -2.11 7.10 -7.05
N LEU A 101 -1.96 6.11 -7.95
CA LEU A 101 -2.36 4.73 -7.69
C LEU A 101 -1.56 4.11 -6.54
N MET A 102 -0.26 4.40 -6.42
CA MET A 102 0.53 3.94 -5.29
C MET A 102 0.05 4.50 -3.95
N MET A 103 -0.32 5.78 -3.92
CA MET A 103 -0.86 6.42 -2.73
C MET A 103 -2.22 5.84 -2.36
N LEU A 104 -3.11 5.61 -3.33
CA LEU A 104 -4.39 4.92 -3.11
C LEU A 104 -4.21 3.52 -2.52
N ASN A 105 -3.28 2.72 -3.08
CA ASN A 105 -2.95 1.40 -2.56
C ASN A 105 -2.48 1.48 -1.10
N THR A 106 -1.59 2.44 -0.79
CA THR A 106 -1.05 2.64 0.57
C THR A 106 -2.14 3.03 1.59
N ILE A 107 -3.06 3.91 1.19
CA ILE A 107 -4.20 4.36 2.01
C ILE A 107 -5.19 3.20 2.24
N ALA A 108 -5.42 2.37 1.22
CA ALA A 108 -6.26 1.18 1.33
C ALA A 108 -5.65 0.06 2.21
N GLY A 109 -4.41 0.23 2.68
CA GLY A 109 -3.73 -0.73 3.55
C GLY A 109 -2.91 -1.78 2.81
N ARG A 110 -2.70 -1.63 1.50
CA ARG A 110 -1.86 -2.54 0.71
C ARG A 110 -0.38 -2.25 0.94
N THR A 111 0.43 -3.30 0.82
CA THR A 111 1.87 -3.26 1.13
C THR A 111 2.64 -4.29 0.32
N PHE A 112 3.90 -3.98 0.01
CA PHE A 112 4.84 -4.92 -0.60
C PHE A 112 5.26 -6.06 0.34
N ASN A 113 5.02 -5.92 1.65
CA ASN A 113 5.43 -6.88 2.68
C ASN A 113 4.41 -7.99 2.95
N ASP A 114 3.22 -7.95 2.34
CA ASP A 114 2.19 -9.00 2.45
C ASP A 114 1.63 -9.31 1.07
N LEU A 115 1.97 -10.48 0.53
CA LEU A 115 1.53 -10.93 -0.80
C LEU A 115 0.00 -11.01 -0.93
N ASN A 116 -0.72 -11.25 0.16
CA ASN A 116 -2.19 -11.31 0.15
C ASN A 116 -2.83 -9.91 0.07
N GLN A 117 -2.04 -8.86 0.34
CA GLN A 117 -2.47 -7.46 0.34
C GLN A 117 -1.54 -6.61 -0.53
N TYR A 118 -0.97 -7.20 -1.59
CA TYR A 118 -0.04 -6.53 -2.50
C TYR A 118 -0.73 -5.35 -3.23
N PRO A 119 0.01 -4.27 -3.60
CA PRO A 119 -0.53 -3.21 -4.43
C PRO A 119 -1.16 -3.74 -5.72
N VAL A 120 -2.32 -3.18 -6.09
CA VAL A 120 -3.05 -3.53 -7.31
C VAL A 120 -2.97 -2.41 -8.32
N PHE A 121 -2.68 -2.78 -9.55
CA PHE A 121 -2.68 -1.92 -10.72
C PHE A 121 -3.61 -2.48 -11.78
N PRO A 122 -4.30 -1.62 -12.54
CA PRO A 122 -5.10 -2.08 -13.66
C PRO A 122 -4.19 -2.52 -14.80
N TRP A 123 -4.62 -3.56 -15.52
CA TRP A 123 -4.13 -3.81 -16.88
C TRP A 123 -4.52 -2.63 -17.77
N VAL A 124 -3.56 -2.03 -18.46
CA VAL A 124 -3.81 -0.84 -19.30
C VAL A 124 -3.85 -1.23 -20.77
N ILE A 125 -2.84 -1.94 -21.25
CA ILE A 125 -2.76 -2.44 -22.61
C ILE A 125 -3.58 -3.73 -22.72
N LYS A 126 -4.32 -3.85 -23.82
CA LYS A 126 -5.10 -5.03 -24.24
C LYS A 126 -4.45 -5.75 -25.42
N ASP A 127 -3.79 -5.02 -26.32
CA ASP A 127 -3.11 -5.60 -27.47
C ASP A 127 -1.69 -6.05 -27.13
N TYR A 128 -1.48 -7.37 -27.12
CA TYR A 128 -0.19 -8.03 -26.93
C TYR A 128 0.18 -8.89 -28.13
N THR A 129 -0.51 -8.72 -29.27
CA THR A 129 -0.38 -9.58 -30.45
C THR A 129 0.15 -8.85 -31.67
N SER A 130 -0.08 -7.54 -31.77
CA SER A 130 0.45 -6.75 -32.87
C SER A 130 1.97 -6.61 -32.79
N ASP A 131 2.64 -6.66 -33.94
CA ASP A 131 4.09 -6.45 -34.03
C ASP A 131 4.51 -5.05 -33.55
N ASN A 132 3.63 -4.06 -33.75
CA ASN A 132 3.83 -2.68 -33.32
C ASN A 132 2.65 -2.19 -32.48
N LEU A 133 2.94 -1.69 -31.29
CA LEU A 133 1.93 -1.16 -30.36
C LEU A 133 1.55 0.27 -30.75
N ASN A 134 0.33 0.46 -31.27
CA ASN A 134 -0.19 1.78 -31.60
C ASN A 134 -0.95 2.40 -30.40
N LEU A 135 -0.35 3.42 -29.77
CA LEU A 135 -0.94 4.11 -28.61
C LEU A 135 -2.00 5.17 -28.98
N ASP A 136 -2.16 5.49 -30.27
CA ASP A 136 -3.22 6.39 -30.74
C ASP A 136 -4.52 5.63 -31.05
N ASN A 137 -4.47 4.30 -31.10
CA ASN A 137 -5.64 3.45 -31.31
C ASN A 137 -6.34 3.15 -29.97
N PRO A 138 -7.61 3.58 -29.76
CA PRO A 138 -8.34 3.29 -28.54
C PRO A 138 -8.51 1.78 -28.26
N GLU A 139 -8.57 0.94 -29.29
CA GLU A 139 -8.72 -0.51 -29.15
C GLU A 139 -7.48 -1.21 -28.55
N THR A 140 -6.34 -0.52 -28.52
CA THR A 140 -5.11 -0.97 -27.86
C THR A 140 -5.29 -1.02 -26.34
N PHE A 141 -6.21 -0.24 -25.79
CA PHE A 141 -6.37 -0.07 -24.35
C PHE A 141 -7.56 -0.87 -23.80
N ARG A 142 -7.44 -1.27 -22.54
CA ARG A 142 -8.53 -1.87 -21.78
C ARG A 142 -9.57 -0.81 -21.44
N ASP A 143 -10.86 -1.17 -21.51
CA ASP A 143 -11.93 -0.35 -20.96
C ASP A 143 -11.86 -0.34 -19.42
N LEU A 144 -11.32 0.75 -18.85
CA LEU A 144 -11.09 0.89 -17.42
C LEU A 144 -12.40 0.98 -16.60
N SER A 145 -13.53 1.27 -17.23
CA SER A 145 -14.85 1.33 -16.55
C SER A 145 -15.39 -0.04 -16.14
N LYS A 146 -14.83 -1.10 -16.73
CA LYS A 146 -15.26 -2.49 -16.54
C LYS A 146 -14.26 -3.29 -15.70
N PRO A 147 -14.69 -4.16 -14.78
CA PRO A 147 -13.83 -5.19 -14.19
C PRO A 147 -13.22 -6.13 -15.22
N ILE A 148 -12.13 -6.82 -14.86
CA ILE A 148 -11.41 -7.72 -15.77
C ILE A 148 -12.31 -8.87 -16.29
N GLY A 149 -13.15 -9.44 -15.42
CA GLY A 149 -14.00 -10.59 -15.75
C GLY A 149 -15.05 -10.31 -16.82
N ILE A 150 -15.40 -9.03 -17.06
CA ILE A 150 -16.41 -8.62 -18.03
C ILE A 150 -15.82 -7.84 -19.21
N GLN A 151 -14.50 -7.90 -19.40
CA GLN A 151 -13.85 -7.29 -20.58
C GLN A 151 -14.24 -8.01 -21.87
N ASN A 152 -14.42 -9.33 -21.81
CA ASN A 152 -14.87 -10.14 -22.94
C ASN A 152 -16.42 -10.19 -22.95
N PRO A 153 -17.08 -9.79 -24.05
CA PRO A 153 -18.53 -9.91 -24.19
C PRO A 153 -19.08 -11.32 -23.93
N THR A 154 -18.31 -12.38 -24.24
CA THR A 154 -18.71 -13.76 -23.99
C THR A 154 -18.89 -14.04 -22.49
N HIS A 155 -17.98 -13.55 -21.65
CA HIS A 155 -18.07 -13.71 -20.19
C HIS A 155 -19.12 -12.77 -19.56
N MET A 156 -19.56 -11.72 -20.26
CA MET A 156 -20.61 -10.82 -19.74
C MET A 156 -21.97 -11.52 -19.57
N ALA A 157 -22.26 -12.53 -20.39
CA ALA A 157 -23.51 -13.29 -20.29
C ALA A 157 -23.53 -14.20 -19.05
N GLU A 158 -22.38 -14.71 -18.63
CA GLU A 158 -22.24 -15.67 -17.51
C GLU A 158 -22.28 -15.00 -16.14
N VAL A 159 -21.85 -13.74 -16.02
CA VAL A 159 -21.83 -13.00 -14.74
C VAL A 159 -23.21 -12.42 -14.37
N LYS A 160 -24.17 -12.40 -15.30
CA LYS A 160 -25.53 -11.89 -15.08
C LYS A 160 -26.55 -12.93 -14.63
N SER A 161 -26.16 -14.21 -14.51
CA SER A 161 -27.01 -15.29 -13.96
C SER A 161 -26.76 -15.50 -12.47
#